data_AF-A0A540K5H6-F1
#
_entry.id   AF-A0A540K5H6-F1
#
_cell.length_a   1.000
_cell.length_b   1.000
_cell.length_c   1.000
_cell.angle_alpha   90.00
_cell.angle_beta   90.00
_cell.angle_gamma   90.00
#
_symmetry.space_group_name_H-M   'P 1'
#
loop_
_entity.id
_entity.type
_entity.pdbx_description
1 polymer ?
#
loop_
_entity_poly.entity_id
_entity_poly.type
_entity_poly.pdbx_seq_one_letter_code
_entity_poly.pdbx_strand_id
1 'polypeptide(L)'
;MELSTIKDAFERVDKKQKLCFSKSQDVIYQVGREIEQTLTEILSAHDPTSPVDYRSVLADLKVKLNGIGSIPQLEGSHKELNVNLSKYTKLLERSLNSDISKAYRYVDFDHHIVTQMIANHFYREGSFNLGDGLIDEAGEPESTILKSQFMELHQIVEAMKVKNVEPALNWVSANRERLNQIGSNLEVKLHSLQFLEILQKGNLASALQYARTCLSPFASPPSPHKDEVVKLMGCLIYAGRLDSSPYSEITSPIHWEKSMEDLTRQFCSLLGQSYNSPLSMTMAAGFEGLPTLLKLANVMAARKQEWQAMKQLPVPVDLGKEFQFHSIFVCPVSRDQGSQENPPMLMPCLHVLCKQSILKLSKSSTRTFKCPYCPAEASVAQCRQLYF
;
A
#
# COMPACT_ATOMS: atom_id res chain seq x y z
N MET A 1 3.36 12.75 -8.61
CA MET A 1 2.75 12.64 -9.98
C MET A 1 1.24 12.66 -9.79
N GLU A 2 0.42 13.32 -10.63
CA GLU A 2 -1.05 13.34 -10.39
C GLU A 2 -1.68 11.96 -10.71
N LEU A 3 -1.42 10.99 -9.85
CA LEU A 3 -1.94 9.63 -9.91
C LEU A 3 -3.46 9.63 -9.84
N SER A 4 -4.07 10.61 -9.15
CA SER A 4 -5.51 10.86 -9.16
C SER A 4 -6.02 11.13 -10.57
N THR A 5 -5.38 12.02 -11.33
CA THR A 5 -5.77 12.35 -12.70
C THR A 5 -5.66 11.14 -13.64
N ILE A 6 -4.63 10.30 -13.47
CA ILE A 6 -4.47 9.04 -14.22
C ILE A 6 -5.58 8.04 -13.83
N LYS A 7 -5.84 7.89 -12.53
CA LYS A 7 -6.89 7.01 -12.00
C LYS A 7 -8.28 7.43 -12.50
N ASP A 8 -8.62 8.71 -12.44
CA ASP A 8 -9.89 9.25 -12.94
C ASP A 8 -10.04 9.06 -14.46
N ALA A 9 -8.94 9.14 -15.21
CA ALA A 9 -8.94 8.85 -16.64
C ALA A 9 -9.14 7.34 -16.90
N PHE A 10 -8.52 6.47 -16.10
CA PHE A 10 -8.72 5.02 -16.16
C PHE A 10 -10.15 4.61 -15.80
N GLU A 11 -10.72 5.16 -14.72
CA GLU A 11 -12.11 4.90 -14.31
C GLU A 11 -13.12 5.32 -15.39
N ARG A 12 -12.82 6.41 -16.13
CA ARG A 12 -13.62 6.80 -17.30
C ARG A 12 -13.54 5.78 -18.43
N VAL A 13 -12.35 5.22 -18.70
CA VAL A 13 -12.18 4.15 -19.70
C VAL A 13 -12.93 2.89 -19.28
N ASP A 14 -12.79 2.44 -18.02
CA ASP A 14 -13.49 1.27 -17.48
C ASP A 14 -15.02 1.43 -17.59
N LYS A 15 -15.56 2.59 -17.20
CA LYS A 15 -16.99 2.88 -17.34
C LYS A 15 -17.47 2.84 -18.79
N LYS A 16 -16.68 3.36 -19.73
CA LYS A 16 -17.02 3.34 -21.17
C LYS A 16 -16.88 1.96 -21.78
N GLN A 17 -15.93 1.15 -21.32
CA GLN A 17 -15.78 -0.24 -21.72
C GLN A 17 -17.01 -1.05 -21.29
N LYS A 18 -17.44 -0.92 -20.02
CA LYS A 18 -18.65 -1.58 -19.51
C LYS A 18 -19.91 -1.18 -20.29
N LEU A 19 -20.05 0.12 -20.61
CA LEU A 19 -21.15 0.61 -21.43
C LEU A 19 -21.10 0.05 -22.86
N CYS A 20 -19.92 0.02 -23.48
CA CYS A 20 -19.72 -0.55 -24.80
C CYS A 20 -20.09 -2.04 -24.82
N PHE A 21 -19.65 -2.80 -23.82
CA PHE A 21 -19.99 -4.21 -23.67
C PHE A 21 -21.51 -4.43 -23.55
N SER A 22 -22.18 -3.70 -22.65
CA SER A 22 -23.65 -3.77 -22.48
C SER A 22 -24.39 -3.47 -23.78
N LYS A 23 -24.02 -2.37 -24.47
CA LYS A 23 -24.64 -2.00 -25.75
C LYS A 23 -24.42 -3.06 -26.83
N SER A 24 -23.22 -3.60 -26.93
CA SER A 24 -22.93 -4.67 -27.89
C SER A 24 -23.74 -5.92 -27.59
N GLN A 25 -23.88 -6.28 -26.31
CA GLN A 25 -24.69 -7.41 -25.89
C GLN A 25 -26.18 -7.19 -26.18
N ASP A 26 -26.71 -6.00 -25.92
CA ASP A 26 -28.11 -5.64 -26.23
C ASP A 26 -28.41 -5.73 -27.73
N VAL A 27 -27.50 -5.23 -28.57
CA VAL A 27 -27.64 -5.31 -30.03
C VAL A 27 -27.58 -6.76 -30.51
N ILE A 28 -26.65 -7.57 -30.00
CA ILE A 28 -26.56 -9.00 -30.32
C ILE A 28 -27.85 -9.73 -29.92
N TYR A 29 -28.39 -9.43 -28.73
CA TYR A 29 -29.61 -10.04 -28.24
C TYR A 29 -30.85 -9.62 -29.05
N GLN A 30 -30.94 -8.35 -29.46
CA GLN A 30 -32.01 -7.89 -30.36
C GLN A 30 -31.95 -8.58 -31.72
N VAL A 31 -30.77 -8.65 -32.34
CA VAL A 31 -30.59 -9.37 -33.62
C VAL A 31 -30.92 -10.85 -33.47
N GLY A 32 -30.44 -11.49 -32.40
CA GLY A 32 -30.72 -12.89 -32.09
C GLY A 32 -32.22 -13.16 -31.94
N ARG A 33 -32.94 -12.33 -31.18
CA ARG A 33 -34.40 -12.45 -31.01
C ARG A 33 -35.16 -12.32 -32.32
N GLU A 34 -34.82 -11.36 -33.18
CA GLU A 34 -35.50 -11.22 -34.47
C GLU A 34 -35.28 -12.44 -35.36
N ILE A 35 -34.05 -12.98 -35.36
CA ILE A 35 -33.73 -14.21 -36.11
C ILE A 35 -34.52 -15.40 -35.55
N GLU A 36 -34.53 -15.61 -34.24
CA GLU A 36 -35.27 -16.71 -33.58
C GLU A 36 -36.79 -16.59 -33.79
N GLN A 37 -37.33 -15.38 -33.74
CA GLN A 37 -38.75 -15.13 -33.98
C GLN A 37 -39.12 -15.46 -35.43
N THR A 38 -38.34 -15.00 -36.41
CA THR A 38 -38.56 -15.37 -37.82
C THR A 38 -38.42 -16.87 -38.06
N LEU A 39 -37.47 -17.53 -37.38
CA LEU A 39 -37.29 -18.97 -37.49
C LEU A 39 -38.51 -19.73 -36.94
N THR A 40 -39.08 -19.25 -35.83
CA THR A 40 -40.32 -19.80 -35.25
C THR A 40 -41.52 -19.57 -36.18
N GLU A 41 -41.65 -18.39 -36.78
CA GLU A 41 -42.69 -18.08 -37.77
C GLU A 41 -42.63 -19.05 -38.96
N ILE A 42 -41.42 -19.30 -39.50
CA ILE A 42 -41.19 -20.26 -40.59
C ILE A 42 -41.57 -21.69 -40.20
N LEU A 43 -41.20 -22.14 -38.99
CA LEU A 43 -41.49 -23.50 -38.51
C LEU A 43 -42.97 -23.69 -38.17
N SER A 44 -43.65 -22.66 -37.68
CA SER A 44 -45.07 -22.71 -37.29
C SER A 44 -46.05 -22.71 -38.48
N ALA A 45 -45.62 -22.19 -39.62
CA ALA A 45 -46.44 -22.07 -40.83
C ALA A 45 -46.50 -23.36 -41.68
N HIS A 46 -46.02 -24.48 -41.14
CA HIS A 46 -46.05 -25.81 -41.77
C HIS A 46 -47.45 -26.48 -41.79
N ASP A 47 -48.53 -25.70 -41.94
CA ASP A 47 -49.89 -26.23 -42.10
C ASP A 47 -50.13 -26.58 -43.60
N PRO A 48 -50.59 -27.79 -43.99
CA PRO A 48 -50.52 -28.29 -45.37
C PRO A 48 -51.38 -27.54 -46.41
N THR A 49 -52.16 -26.53 -46.00
CA THR A 49 -53.21 -25.92 -46.83
C THR A 49 -52.93 -24.49 -47.29
N SER A 50 -51.79 -23.88 -46.93
CA SER A 50 -51.41 -22.52 -47.36
C SER A 50 -49.94 -22.42 -47.76
N PRO A 51 -49.58 -21.98 -48.98
CA PRO A 51 -48.19 -21.74 -49.33
C PRO A 51 -47.66 -20.53 -48.55
N VAL A 52 -46.72 -20.77 -47.65
CA VAL A 52 -46.01 -19.72 -46.91
C VAL A 52 -45.18 -18.92 -47.92
N ASP A 53 -45.41 -17.61 -48.01
CA ASP A 53 -44.56 -16.72 -48.80
C ASP A 53 -43.26 -16.42 -48.04
N TYR A 54 -42.32 -17.35 -48.08
CA TYR A 54 -40.98 -17.20 -47.49
C TYR A 54 -40.26 -15.92 -47.94
N ARG A 55 -40.61 -15.40 -49.11
CA ARG A 55 -40.02 -14.17 -49.66
C ARG A 55 -40.48 -12.95 -48.87
N SER A 56 -41.75 -12.90 -48.49
CA SER A 56 -42.31 -11.85 -47.64
C SER A 56 -41.71 -11.87 -46.24
N VAL A 57 -41.60 -13.06 -45.62
CA VAL A 57 -41.04 -13.25 -44.27
C VAL A 57 -39.57 -12.82 -44.20
N LEU A 58 -38.77 -13.18 -45.20
CA LEU A 58 -37.36 -12.75 -45.28
C LEU A 58 -37.22 -11.25 -45.59
N ALA A 59 -38.15 -10.67 -46.35
CA ALA A 59 -38.17 -9.23 -46.60
C ALA A 59 -38.49 -8.46 -45.31
N ASP A 60 -39.44 -8.94 -44.51
CA ASP A 60 -39.77 -8.36 -43.20
C ASP A 60 -38.62 -8.48 -42.21
N LEU A 61 -37.96 -9.65 -42.13
CA LEU A 61 -36.74 -9.80 -41.31
C LEU A 61 -35.66 -8.80 -41.73
N LYS A 62 -35.44 -8.61 -43.03
CA LYS A 62 -34.49 -7.61 -43.54
C LYS A 62 -34.85 -6.19 -43.11
N VAL A 63 -36.13 -5.82 -43.13
CA VAL A 63 -36.60 -4.51 -42.66
C VAL A 63 -36.39 -4.37 -41.15
N LYS A 64 -36.74 -5.39 -40.35
CA LYS A 64 -36.55 -5.38 -38.89
C LYS A 64 -35.08 -5.28 -38.51
N LEU A 65 -34.19 -6.07 -39.14
CA LEU A 65 -32.75 -6.02 -38.91
C LEU A 65 -32.13 -4.65 -39.28
N ASN A 66 -32.58 -4.06 -40.40
CA ASN A 66 -32.15 -2.70 -40.77
C ASN A 66 -32.66 -1.64 -39.77
N GLY A 67 -33.87 -1.82 -39.22
CA GLY A 67 -34.47 -0.95 -38.20
C GLY A 67 -33.72 -0.95 -36.87
N ILE A 68 -33.05 -2.05 -36.51
CA ILE A 68 -32.19 -2.13 -35.32
C ILE A 68 -31.00 -1.16 -35.44
N GLY A 69 -30.49 -0.91 -36.66
CA GLY A 69 -29.33 -0.04 -36.85
C GLY A 69 -28.10 -0.55 -36.08
N SER A 70 -27.89 -1.86 -36.06
CA SER A 70 -26.87 -2.56 -35.26
C SER A 70 -25.47 -2.01 -35.48
N ILE A 71 -25.08 -1.80 -36.75
CA ILE A 71 -23.75 -1.29 -37.13
C ILE A 71 -23.51 0.13 -36.58
N PRO A 72 -24.36 1.15 -36.87
CA PRO A 72 -24.20 2.49 -36.29
C PRO A 72 -24.13 2.54 -34.76
N GLN A 73 -24.93 1.72 -34.07
CA GLN A 73 -24.92 1.66 -32.61
C GLN A 73 -23.60 1.09 -32.06
N LEU A 74 -23.12 0.00 -32.65
CA LEU A 74 -21.84 -0.63 -32.30
C LEU A 74 -20.68 0.32 -32.60
N GLU A 75 -20.62 0.89 -33.81
CA GLU A 75 -19.57 1.84 -34.21
C GLU A 75 -19.54 3.08 -33.32
N GLY A 76 -20.70 3.64 -32.97
CA GLY A 76 -20.79 4.79 -32.07
C GLY A 76 -20.20 4.50 -30.69
N SER A 77 -20.56 3.35 -30.10
CA SER A 77 -20.06 2.93 -28.80
C SER A 77 -18.55 2.61 -28.81
N HIS A 78 -18.07 1.94 -29.86
CA HIS A 78 -16.65 1.65 -30.06
C HIS A 78 -15.83 2.92 -30.26
N LYS A 79 -16.33 3.88 -31.03
CA LYS A 79 -15.68 5.18 -31.26
C LYS A 79 -15.54 5.96 -29.96
N GLU A 80 -16.58 5.98 -29.13
CA GLU A 80 -16.55 6.66 -27.83
C GLU A 80 -15.52 6.02 -26.87
N LEU A 81 -15.46 4.69 -26.81
CA LEU A 81 -14.44 3.96 -26.05
C LEU A 81 -13.03 4.31 -26.53
N ASN A 82 -12.79 4.23 -27.84
CA ASN A 82 -11.47 4.50 -28.45
C ASN A 82 -10.99 5.93 -28.20
N VAL A 83 -11.88 6.93 -28.21
CA VAL A 83 -11.54 8.31 -27.88
C VAL A 83 -11.06 8.43 -26.43
N ASN A 84 -11.73 7.78 -25.47
CA ASN A 84 -11.31 7.81 -24.08
C ASN A 84 -10.01 7.04 -23.85
N LEU A 85 -9.85 5.88 -24.50
CA LEU A 85 -8.62 5.09 -24.45
C LEU A 85 -7.42 5.89 -24.99
N SER A 86 -7.58 6.53 -26.15
CA SER A 86 -6.54 7.36 -26.75
C SER A 86 -6.16 8.56 -25.88
N LYS A 87 -7.15 9.20 -25.21
CA LYS A 87 -6.88 10.27 -24.23
C LYS A 87 -6.10 9.74 -23.03
N TYR A 88 -6.48 8.57 -22.52
CA TYR A 88 -5.79 7.93 -21.41
C TYR A 88 -4.33 7.58 -21.76
N THR A 89 -4.08 6.98 -22.94
CA THR A 89 -2.73 6.70 -23.42
C THR A 89 -1.87 7.96 -23.52
N LYS A 90 -2.41 9.05 -24.08
CA LYS A 90 -1.69 10.34 -24.14
C LYS A 90 -1.38 10.92 -22.76
N LEU A 91 -2.29 10.75 -21.80
CA LEU A 91 -2.05 11.17 -20.40
C LEU A 91 -0.95 10.33 -19.74
N LEU A 92 -0.95 9.02 -19.98
CA LEU A 92 0.13 8.12 -19.52
C LEU A 92 1.47 8.51 -20.12
N GLU A 93 1.55 8.69 -21.43
CA GLU A 93 2.78 9.09 -22.12
C GLU A 93 3.33 10.39 -21.56
N ARG A 94 2.48 11.41 -21.36
CA ARG A 94 2.90 12.70 -20.78
C ARG A 94 3.42 12.55 -19.36
N SER A 95 2.81 11.68 -18.57
CA SER A 95 3.13 11.52 -17.15
C SER A 95 4.37 10.65 -16.92
N LEU A 96 4.53 9.59 -17.72
CA LEU A 96 5.59 8.59 -17.56
C LEU A 96 6.84 8.87 -18.41
N ASN A 97 6.71 9.54 -19.56
CA ASN A 97 7.84 9.84 -20.46
C ASN A 97 8.44 11.24 -20.22
N SER A 98 8.25 11.81 -19.03
CA SER A 98 8.92 13.05 -18.67
C SER A 98 10.41 12.79 -18.50
N ASP A 99 11.26 13.61 -19.13
CA ASP A 99 12.72 13.51 -18.99
C ASP A 99 13.14 13.89 -17.56
N ILE A 100 13.23 12.87 -16.70
CA ILE A 100 13.60 12.96 -15.28
C ILE A 100 15.01 13.55 -15.12
N SER A 101 15.89 13.37 -16.11
CA SER A 101 17.26 13.88 -16.06
C SER A 101 17.32 15.42 -15.91
N LYS A 102 16.27 16.14 -16.32
CA LYS A 102 16.16 17.59 -16.11
C LYS A 102 16.08 17.97 -14.64
N ALA A 103 15.43 17.13 -13.83
CA ALA A 103 15.34 17.30 -12.39
C ALA A 103 16.59 16.82 -11.64
N TYR A 104 17.53 16.15 -12.34
CA TYR A 104 18.73 15.63 -11.72
C TYR A 104 19.63 16.76 -11.20
N ARG A 105 20.10 16.57 -9.97
CA ARG A 105 21.08 17.42 -9.29
C ARG A 105 22.18 16.49 -8.80
N TYR A 106 23.42 16.94 -8.86
CA TYR A 106 24.50 16.19 -8.23
C TYR A 106 24.27 16.19 -6.73
N VAL A 107 23.95 15.03 -6.19
CA VAL A 107 23.84 14.76 -4.76
C VAL A 107 24.97 13.80 -4.44
N ASP A 108 25.83 14.21 -3.51
CA ASP A 108 26.89 13.35 -3.00
C ASP A 108 26.25 12.29 -2.11
N PHE A 109 26.10 11.09 -2.65
CA PHE A 109 25.55 9.96 -1.92
C PHE A 109 26.68 9.22 -1.23
N ASP A 110 26.45 8.87 0.04
CA ASP A 110 27.28 7.87 0.70
C ASP A 110 27.04 6.51 0.02
N HIS A 111 28.02 6.10 -0.79
CA HIS A 111 27.97 4.86 -1.56
C HIS A 111 27.77 3.63 -0.67
N HIS A 112 28.35 3.62 0.54
CA HIS A 112 28.20 2.52 1.48
C HIS A 112 26.74 2.44 1.95
N ILE A 113 26.15 3.57 2.38
CA ILE A 113 24.75 3.60 2.84
C ILE A 113 23.79 3.16 1.73
N VAL A 114 23.99 3.64 0.50
CA VAL A 114 23.12 3.28 -0.64
C VAL A 114 23.24 1.78 -0.96
N THR A 115 24.45 1.23 -1.02
CA THR A 115 24.68 -0.20 -1.25
C THR A 115 24.00 -1.05 -0.18
N GLN A 116 24.18 -0.70 1.11
CA GLN A 116 23.52 -1.39 2.22
C GLN A 116 21.99 -1.29 2.14
N MET A 117 21.45 -0.14 1.75
CA MET A 117 20.01 0.06 1.60
C MET A 117 19.44 -0.83 0.50
N ILE A 118 20.15 -0.98 -0.63
CA ILE A 118 19.75 -1.83 -1.74
C ILE A 118 19.87 -3.32 -1.38
N ALA A 119 20.99 -3.74 -0.78
CA ALA A 119 21.18 -5.13 -0.34
C ALA A 119 20.12 -5.56 0.67
N ASN A 120 19.84 -4.72 1.67
CA ASN A 120 18.79 -4.97 2.67
C ASN A 120 17.39 -5.01 2.06
N HIS A 121 17.14 -4.25 0.99
CA HIS A 121 15.90 -4.37 0.23
C HIS A 121 15.78 -5.76 -0.41
N PHE A 122 16.83 -6.27 -1.06
CA PHE A 122 16.81 -7.61 -1.63
C PHE A 122 16.62 -8.71 -0.59
N TYR A 123 17.25 -8.59 0.58
CA TYR A 123 17.04 -9.53 1.69
C TYR A 123 15.59 -9.52 2.21
N ARG A 124 14.97 -8.34 2.29
CA ARG A 124 13.55 -8.20 2.66
C ARG A 124 12.62 -8.87 1.65
N GLU A 125 12.91 -8.75 0.36
CA GLU A 125 12.14 -9.38 -0.72
C GLU A 125 12.45 -10.88 -0.91
N GLY A 126 13.42 -11.43 -0.17
CA GLY A 126 13.83 -12.84 -0.26
C GLY A 126 14.80 -13.14 -1.40
N SER A 127 15.30 -12.11 -2.08
CA SER A 127 16.28 -12.21 -3.17
C SER A 127 17.71 -12.24 -2.63
N PHE A 128 18.04 -13.23 -1.80
CA PHE A 128 19.32 -13.29 -1.08
C PHE A 128 20.55 -13.30 -1.99
N ASN A 129 20.51 -14.03 -3.10
CA ASN A 129 21.62 -14.11 -4.05
C ASN A 129 21.96 -12.74 -4.68
N LEU A 130 20.94 -11.90 -4.94
CA LEU A 130 21.16 -10.56 -5.50
C LEU A 130 21.77 -9.62 -4.47
N GLY A 131 21.31 -9.71 -3.22
CA GLY A 131 21.91 -8.96 -2.12
C GLY A 131 23.38 -9.34 -1.90
N ASP A 132 23.69 -10.64 -1.90
CA ASP A 132 25.06 -11.13 -1.75
C ASP A 132 25.96 -10.70 -2.91
N GLY A 133 25.51 -10.87 -4.15
CA GLY A 133 26.28 -10.45 -5.33
C GLY A 133 26.62 -8.96 -5.30
N LEU A 134 25.67 -8.11 -4.90
CA LEU A 134 25.91 -6.66 -4.75
C LEU A 134 26.95 -6.35 -3.67
N ILE A 135 26.87 -7.03 -2.52
CA ILE A 135 27.79 -6.83 -1.40
C ILE A 135 29.21 -7.30 -1.76
N ASP A 136 29.31 -8.45 -2.41
CA ASP A 136 30.57 -9.03 -2.87
C ASP A 136 31.26 -8.14 -3.91
N GLU A 137 30.50 -7.62 -4.88
CA GLU A 137 31.00 -6.67 -5.90
C GLU A 137 31.43 -5.33 -5.30
N ALA A 138 30.70 -4.84 -4.30
CA ALA A 138 31.04 -3.59 -3.61
C ALA A 138 32.26 -3.73 -2.70
N GLY A 139 32.68 -4.95 -2.35
CA GLY A 139 33.80 -5.20 -1.43
C GLY A 139 33.50 -4.77 0.01
N GLU A 140 32.23 -4.82 0.43
CA GLU A 140 31.75 -4.30 1.71
C GLU A 140 31.34 -5.44 2.67
N PRO A 141 32.25 -5.98 3.50
CA PRO A 141 31.94 -7.15 4.33
C PRO A 141 31.16 -6.78 5.61
N GLU A 142 29.86 -6.45 5.49
CA GLU A 142 28.77 -6.65 6.49
C GLU A 142 27.47 -5.98 6.03
N SER A 143 26.23 -6.41 6.34
CA SER A 143 25.68 -6.97 7.59
C SER A 143 25.05 -8.37 7.43
N THR A 144 25.81 -9.42 7.75
CA THR A 144 25.32 -10.83 7.76
C THR A 144 24.19 -11.06 8.76
N ILE A 145 24.11 -10.23 9.81
CA ILE A 145 23.09 -10.31 10.85
C ILE A 145 21.70 -10.05 10.25
N LEU A 146 21.48 -8.93 9.54
CA LEU A 146 20.17 -8.63 8.97
C LEU A 146 19.76 -9.69 7.93
N LYS A 147 20.71 -10.16 7.12
CA LYS A 147 20.49 -11.27 6.18
C LYS A 147 19.93 -12.50 6.90
N SER A 148 20.63 -12.99 7.94
CA SER A 148 20.20 -14.20 8.66
C SER A 148 18.81 -14.05 9.30
N GLN A 149 18.50 -12.86 9.82
CA GLN A 149 17.17 -12.56 10.36
C GLN A 149 16.09 -12.58 9.26
N PHE A 150 16.34 -11.97 8.10
CA PHE A 150 15.38 -12.02 6.99
C PHE A 150 15.27 -13.44 6.40
N MET A 151 16.33 -14.23 6.39
CA MET A 151 16.26 -15.65 6.02
C MET A 151 15.33 -16.43 6.95
N GLU A 152 15.44 -16.24 8.27
CA GLU A 152 14.52 -16.85 9.24
C GLU A 152 13.07 -16.42 8.97
N LEU A 153 12.82 -15.12 8.79
CA LEU A 153 11.48 -14.62 8.46
C LEU A 153 10.91 -15.29 7.19
N HIS A 154 11.70 -15.35 6.12
CA HIS A 154 11.28 -15.98 4.87
C HIS A 154 10.99 -17.47 5.05
N GLN A 155 11.80 -18.19 5.83
CA GLN A 155 11.51 -19.60 6.16
C GLN A 155 10.17 -19.75 6.89
N ILE A 156 9.87 -18.87 7.84
CA ILE A 156 8.59 -18.90 8.57
C ILE A 156 7.43 -18.57 7.62
N VAL A 157 7.55 -17.55 6.78
CA VAL A 157 6.51 -17.13 5.84
C VAL A 157 6.25 -18.21 4.79
N GLU A 158 7.28 -18.84 4.22
CA GLU A 158 7.12 -19.95 3.28
C GLU A 158 6.43 -21.17 3.92
N ALA A 159 6.75 -21.47 5.18
CA ALA A 159 6.03 -22.50 5.93
C ALA A 159 4.54 -22.15 6.10
N MET A 160 4.23 -20.89 6.40
CA MET A 160 2.84 -20.44 6.53
C MET A 160 2.07 -20.50 5.21
N LYS A 161 2.71 -20.27 4.05
CA LYS A 161 2.09 -20.40 2.73
C LYS A 161 1.60 -21.83 2.46
N VAL A 162 2.32 -22.84 2.93
CA VAL A 162 1.90 -24.26 2.88
C VAL A 162 1.07 -24.68 4.10
N LYS A 163 0.49 -23.72 4.81
CA LYS A 163 -0.34 -23.89 6.00
C LYS A 163 0.34 -24.55 7.20
N ASN A 164 1.66 -24.41 7.30
CA ASN A 164 2.42 -24.82 8.48
C ASN A 164 2.77 -23.58 9.35
N VAL A 165 2.08 -23.40 10.47
CA VAL A 165 2.35 -22.28 11.39
C VAL A 165 3.35 -22.63 12.51
N GLU A 166 3.86 -23.86 12.57
CA GLU A 166 4.74 -24.29 13.65
C GLU A 166 6.00 -23.40 13.79
N PRO A 167 6.72 -23.04 12.69
CA PRO A 167 7.86 -22.12 12.80
C PRO A 167 7.45 -20.74 13.34
N ALA A 168 6.27 -20.24 12.96
CA ALA A 168 5.76 -18.96 13.43
C ALA A 168 5.43 -19.00 14.93
N LEU A 169 4.81 -20.07 15.40
CA LEU A 169 4.50 -20.27 16.82
C LEU A 169 5.77 -20.41 17.67
N ASN A 170 6.81 -21.09 17.15
CA ASN A 170 8.10 -21.19 17.83
C ASN A 170 8.77 -19.82 17.96
N TRP A 171 8.76 -19.03 16.88
CA TRP A 171 9.28 -17.67 16.91
C TRP A 171 8.52 -16.76 17.87
N VAL A 172 7.18 -16.82 17.88
CA VAL A 172 6.34 -16.07 18.82
C VAL A 172 6.63 -16.47 20.26
N SER A 173 6.78 -17.77 20.53
CA SER A 173 7.08 -18.27 21.88
C SER A 173 8.46 -17.78 22.36
N ALA A 174 9.47 -17.78 21.49
CA ALA A 174 10.80 -17.25 21.80
C ALA A 174 10.80 -15.73 22.06
N ASN A 175 9.85 -14.99 21.48
CA ASN A 175 9.76 -13.53 21.59
C ASN A 175 8.58 -13.05 22.44
N ARG A 176 7.91 -13.94 23.18
CA ARG A 176 6.62 -13.67 23.84
C ARG A 176 6.65 -12.45 24.77
N GLU A 177 7.70 -12.30 25.59
CA GLU A 177 7.82 -11.17 26.51
C GLU A 177 7.84 -9.82 25.78
N ARG A 178 8.61 -9.73 24.70
CA ARG A 178 8.74 -8.52 23.88
C ARG A 178 7.46 -8.23 23.12
N LEU A 179 6.79 -9.26 22.62
CA LEU A 179 5.51 -9.16 21.92
C LEU A 179 4.39 -8.69 22.87
N ASN A 180 4.40 -9.12 24.13
CA ASN A 180 3.45 -8.67 25.14
C ASN A 180 3.66 -7.19 25.51
N GLN A 181 4.91 -6.70 25.56
CA GLN A 181 5.20 -5.29 25.84
C GLN A 181 4.62 -4.34 24.76
N ILE A 182 4.57 -4.80 23.51
CA ILE A 182 3.98 -4.04 22.39
C ILE A 182 2.48 -4.31 22.19
N GLY A 183 1.86 -5.12 23.06
CA GLY A 183 0.44 -5.47 22.97
C GLY A 183 0.06 -6.26 21.71
N SER A 184 0.95 -7.16 21.26
CA SER A 184 0.71 -7.98 20.07
C SER A 184 -0.36 -9.05 20.31
N ASN A 185 -1.24 -9.21 19.32
CA ASN A 185 -2.26 -10.26 19.28
C ASN A 185 -1.88 -11.42 18.34
N LEU A 186 -0.62 -11.47 17.87
CA LEU A 186 -0.18 -12.42 16.84
C LEU A 186 -0.27 -13.87 17.31
N GLU A 187 0.04 -14.13 18.58
CA GLU A 187 0.00 -15.48 19.17
C GLU A 187 -1.40 -16.10 19.05
N VAL A 188 -2.44 -15.33 19.37
CA VAL A 188 -3.84 -15.77 19.27
C VAL A 188 -4.22 -16.02 17.81
N LYS A 189 -3.84 -15.13 16.89
CA LYS A 189 -4.14 -15.29 15.46
C LYS A 189 -3.52 -16.58 14.90
N LEU A 190 -2.26 -16.86 15.22
CA LEU A 190 -1.57 -18.07 14.75
C LEU A 190 -2.21 -19.34 15.32
N HIS A 191 -2.54 -19.35 16.62
CA HIS A 191 -3.26 -20.48 17.22
C HIS A 191 -4.66 -20.68 16.62
N SER A 192 -5.33 -19.59 16.25
CA SER A 192 -6.63 -19.63 15.58
C SER A 192 -6.53 -20.26 14.19
N LEU A 193 -5.52 -19.89 13.40
CA LEU A 193 -5.24 -20.50 12.09
C LEU A 193 -4.92 -22.00 12.22
N GLN A 194 -4.07 -22.38 13.17
CA GLN A 194 -3.74 -23.79 13.40
C GLN A 194 -4.97 -24.60 13.80
N PHE A 195 -5.80 -24.07 14.69
CA PHE A 195 -7.04 -24.71 15.10
C PHE A 195 -7.97 -24.96 13.90
N LEU A 196 -8.17 -23.95 13.06
CA LEU A 196 -9.02 -24.06 11.86
C LEU A 196 -8.46 -25.05 10.85
N GLU A 197 -7.14 -25.11 10.68
CA GLU A 197 -6.50 -26.07 9.79
C GLU A 197 -6.65 -27.52 10.28
N ILE A 198 -6.51 -27.76 11.59
CA ILE A 198 -6.78 -29.09 12.19
C ILE A 198 -8.25 -29.47 12.00
N LEU A 199 -9.16 -28.51 12.16
CA LEU A 199 -10.59 -28.72 11.99
C LEU A 199 -10.98 -29.00 10.53
N GLN A 200 -10.37 -28.31 9.56
CA GLN A 200 -10.54 -28.55 8.12
C GLN A 200 -10.08 -29.95 7.71
N LYS A 201 -9.02 -30.47 8.34
CA LYS A 201 -8.53 -31.85 8.13
C LYS A 201 -9.47 -32.93 8.71
N GLY A 202 -10.60 -32.54 9.30
CA GLY A 202 -11.63 -33.45 9.79
C GLY A 202 -11.33 -34.08 11.15
N ASN A 203 -10.28 -33.64 11.85
CA ASN A 203 -9.88 -34.21 13.13
C ASN A 203 -10.44 -33.42 14.31
N LEU A 204 -11.71 -33.66 14.64
CA LEU A 204 -12.41 -32.98 15.74
C LEU A 204 -11.74 -33.21 17.10
N ALA A 205 -11.27 -34.43 17.37
CA ALA A 205 -10.64 -34.78 18.63
C ALA A 205 -9.33 -34.00 18.85
N SER A 206 -8.48 -33.92 17.82
CA SER A 206 -7.25 -33.13 17.88
C SER A 206 -7.53 -31.63 17.90
N ALA A 207 -8.56 -31.14 17.20
CA ALA A 207 -8.95 -29.72 17.27
C ALA A 207 -9.39 -29.33 18.70
N LEU A 208 -10.20 -30.17 19.34
CA LEU A 208 -10.63 -29.98 20.74
C LEU A 208 -9.46 -30.05 21.71
N GLN A 209 -8.54 -31.00 21.53
CA GLN A 209 -7.34 -31.10 22.35
C GLN A 209 -6.48 -29.84 22.22
N TYR A 210 -6.24 -29.39 20.98
CA TYR A 210 -5.48 -28.18 20.68
C TYR A 210 -6.11 -26.92 21.30
N ALA A 211 -7.43 -26.79 21.20
CA ALA A 211 -8.14 -25.67 21.81
C ALA A 211 -7.96 -25.63 23.34
N ARG A 212 -8.05 -26.79 24.01
CA ARG A 212 -7.87 -26.89 25.46
C ARG A 212 -6.45 -26.53 25.91
N THR A 213 -5.43 -26.89 25.13
CA THR A 213 -4.03 -26.65 25.50
C THR A 213 -3.58 -25.23 25.14
N CYS A 214 -3.92 -24.76 23.94
CA CYS A 214 -3.33 -23.54 23.36
C CYS A 214 -4.28 -22.35 23.36
N LEU A 215 -5.60 -22.55 23.26
CA LEU A 215 -6.57 -21.45 23.24
C LEU A 215 -7.15 -21.11 24.63
N SER A 216 -7.07 -22.03 25.60
CA SER A 216 -7.58 -21.83 26.96
C SER A 216 -7.04 -20.59 27.68
N PRO A 217 -5.73 -20.24 27.57
CA PRO A 217 -5.21 -19.01 28.20
C PRO A 217 -5.91 -17.74 27.69
N PHE A 218 -6.31 -17.73 26.41
CA PHE A 218 -6.93 -16.59 25.75
C PHE A 218 -8.46 -16.52 25.95
N ALA A 219 -9.07 -17.58 26.50
CA ALA A 219 -10.50 -17.64 26.81
C ALA A 219 -10.85 -17.11 28.21
N SER A 220 -9.84 -16.93 29.08
CA SER A 220 -10.05 -16.53 30.49
C SER A 220 -10.32 -15.03 30.62
N PRO A 221 -11.32 -14.58 31.40
CA PRO A 221 -11.49 -13.15 31.72
C PRO A 221 -10.24 -12.65 32.47
N PRO A 222 -9.63 -11.50 32.11
CA PRO A 222 -10.13 -10.38 31.31
C PRO A 222 -9.59 -10.31 29.86
N SER A 223 -9.28 -11.45 29.22
CA SER A 223 -8.68 -11.47 27.87
C SER A 223 -9.55 -10.75 26.82
N PRO A 224 -8.97 -9.84 26.02
CA PRO A 224 -9.67 -9.17 24.91
C PRO A 224 -10.02 -10.14 23.77
N HIS A 225 -9.46 -11.35 23.76
CA HIS A 225 -9.63 -12.35 22.71
C HIS A 225 -10.75 -13.36 22.97
N LYS A 226 -11.47 -13.23 24.08
CA LYS A 226 -12.50 -14.18 24.48
C LYS A 226 -13.55 -14.41 23.39
N ASP A 227 -14.06 -13.34 22.78
CA ASP A 227 -15.11 -13.43 21.76
C ASP A 227 -14.64 -14.16 20.50
N GLU A 228 -13.37 -13.98 20.14
CA GLU A 228 -12.75 -14.68 19.01
C GLU A 228 -12.64 -16.18 19.31
N VAL A 229 -12.17 -16.56 20.51
CA VAL A 229 -12.09 -17.97 20.92
C VAL A 229 -13.48 -18.61 20.95
N VAL A 230 -14.52 -17.91 21.43
CA VAL A 230 -15.90 -18.42 21.42
C VAL A 230 -16.39 -18.68 19.99
N LYS A 231 -16.10 -17.79 19.04
CA LYS A 231 -16.44 -18.00 17.62
C LYS A 231 -15.73 -19.23 17.05
N LEU A 232 -14.45 -19.42 17.36
CA LEU A 232 -13.69 -20.62 16.96
C LEU A 232 -14.31 -21.90 17.53
N MET A 233 -14.77 -21.88 18.77
CA MET A 233 -15.47 -23.03 19.35
C MET A 233 -16.80 -23.32 18.63
N GLY A 234 -17.50 -22.27 18.16
CA GLY A 234 -18.69 -22.41 17.31
C GLY A 234 -18.42 -23.14 15.99
N CYS A 235 -17.23 -22.99 15.40
CA CYS A 235 -16.84 -23.67 14.16
C CYS A 235 -16.84 -25.20 14.30
N LEU A 236 -16.65 -25.75 15.50
CA LEU A 236 -16.66 -27.21 15.75
C LEU A 236 -17.96 -27.88 15.30
N ILE A 237 -19.09 -27.18 15.41
CA ILE A 237 -20.42 -27.67 15.00
C ILE A 237 -20.48 -27.89 13.48
N TYR A 238 -19.67 -27.13 12.74
CA TYR A 238 -19.62 -27.13 11.28
C TYR A 238 -18.40 -27.88 10.72
N ALA A 239 -17.79 -28.78 11.51
CA ALA A 239 -16.69 -29.62 11.06
C ALA A 239 -17.06 -30.34 9.74
N GLY A 240 -16.20 -30.24 8.73
CA GLY A 240 -16.44 -30.79 7.38
C GLY A 240 -17.44 -30.01 6.51
N ARG A 241 -18.07 -28.94 7.02
CA ARG A 241 -18.99 -28.05 6.27
C ARG A 241 -18.76 -26.57 6.61
N LEU A 242 -17.50 -26.19 6.80
CA LEU A 242 -17.11 -24.85 7.25
C LEU A 242 -17.54 -23.73 6.28
N ASP A 243 -17.59 -24.02 4.98
CA ASP A 243 -18.04 -23.06 3.95
C ASP A 243 -19.51 -22.67 4.11
N SER A 244 -20.32 -23.54 4.72
CA SER A 244 -21.74 -23.29 5.02
C SER A 244 -21.97 -22.70 6.41
N SER A 245 -20.89 -22.46 7.17
CA SER A 245 -21.00 -21.96 8.54
C SER A 245 -21.29 -20.46 8.56
N PRO A 246 -21.94 -19.95 9.63
CA PRO A 246 -22.07 -18.51 9.88
C PRO A 246 -20.71 -17.83 10.16
N TYR A 247 -19.63 -18.61 10.25
CA TYR A 247 -18.26 -18.17 10.51
C TYR A 247 -17.36 -18.24 9.26
N SER A 248 -17.95 -18.34 8.06
CA SER A 248 -17.21 -18.46 6.79
C SER A 248 -16.19 -17.33 6.57
N GLU A 249 -16.45 -16.15 7.14
CA GLU A 249 -15.50 -15.04 7.16
C GLU A 249 -14.19 -15.42 7.87
N ILE A 250 -14.24 -16.11 9.00
CA ILE A 250 -13.08 -16.50 9.83
C ILE A 250 -12.25 -17.58 9.14
N THR A 251 -12.88 -18.40 8.29
CA THR A 251 -12.22 -19.46 7.53
C THR A 251 -11.63 -18.97 6.20
N SER A 252 -11.79 -17.68 5.87
CA SER A 252 -11.29 -17.10 4.63
C SER A 252 -9.76 -17.20 4.52
N PRO A 253 -9.22 -17.57 3.35
CA PRO A 253 -7.77 -17.56 3.10
C PRO A 253 -7.09 -16.21 3.37
N ILE A 254 -7.84 -15.11 3.28
CA ILE A 254 -7.36 -13.74 3.55
C ILE A 254 -6.72 -13.61 4.94
N HIS A 255 -7.17 -14.40 5.93
CA HIS A 255 -6.58 -14.35 7.29
C HIS A 255 -5.17 -14.92 7.36
N TRP A 256 -4.80 -15.83 6.45
CA TRP A 256 -3.43 -16.31 6.33
C TRP A 256 -2.53 -15.20 5.81
N GLU A 257 -2.94 -14.51 4.74
CA GLU A 257 -2.21 -13.38 4.16
C GLU A 257 -2.01 -12.27 5.19
N LYS A 258 -3.09 -11.84 5.86
CA LYS A 258 -3.03 -10.83 6.93
C LYS A 258 -2.15 -11.25 8.10
N SER A 259 -2.16 -12.52 8.49
CA SER A 259 -1.32 -13.01 9.59
C SER A 259 0.16 -13.05 9.22
N MET A 260 0.50 -13.35 7.96
CA MET A 260 1.87 -13.26 7.44
C MET A 260 2.36 -11.81 7.38
N GLU A 261 1.49 -10.87 6.96
CA GLU A 261 1.79 -9.43 6.99
C GLU A 261 2.01 -8.93 8.42
N ASP A 262 1.15 -9.30 9.37
CA ASP A 262 1.26 -8.94 10.78
C ASP A 262 2.52 -9.54 11.42
N LEU A 263 2.84 -10.80 11.11
CA LEU A 263 4.09 -11.45 11.53
C LEU A 263 5.29 -10.66 11.02
N THR A 264 5.33 -10.34 9.73
CA THR A 264 6.41 -9.57 9.10
C THR A 264 6.59 -8.22 9.77
N ARG A 265 5.48 -7.51 10.04
CA ARG A 265 5.48 -6.22 10.72
C ARG A 265 6.07 -6.30 12.13
N GLN A 266 5.66 -7.30 12.90
CA GLN A 266 6.16 -7.48 14.26
C GLN A 266 7.61 -7.94 14.28
N PHE A 267 7.99 -8.81 13.35
CA PHE A 267 9.37 -9.25 13.16
C PHE A 267 10.28 -8.05 12.91
N CYS A 268 9.95 -7.19 11.93
CA CYS A 268 10.70 -5.96 11.67
C CYS A 268 10.74 -5.04 12.89
N SER A 269 9.60 -4.86 13.58
CA SER A 269 9.54 -4.00 14.77
C SER A 269 10.47 -4.50 15.89
N LEU A 270 10.56 -5.82 16.11
CA LEU A 270 11.47 -6.40 17.11
C LEU A 270 12.94 -6.28 16.70
N LEU A 271 13.24 -6.18 15.40
CA LEU A 271 14.60 -5.90 14.92
C LEU A 271 14.96 -4.41 14.97
N GLY A 272 14.05 -3.53 15.43
CA GLY A 272 14.24 -2.09 15.35
C GLY A 272 14.24 -1.57 13.91
N GLN A 273 13.64 -2.32 12.99
CA GLN A 273 13.56 -2.03 11.57
C GLN A 273 12.17 -1.56 11.19
N SER A 274 12.08 -0.65 10.21
CA SER A 274 10.79 -0.30 9.62
C SER A 274 10.20 -1.51 8.88
N TYR A 275 8.87 -1.65 8.89
CA TYR A 275 8.18 -2.66 8.06
C TYR A 275 8.45 -2.40 6.56
N ASN A 276 8.22 -1.17 6.10
CA ASN A 276 8.53 -0.78 4.73
C ASN A 276 10.05 -0.65 4.54
N SER A 277 10.55 -1.08 3.38
CA SER A 277 11.96 -0.91 3.03
C SER A 277 12.31 0.58 2.88
N PRO A 278 13.44 1.06 3.44
CA PRO A 278 13.90 2.43 3.25
C PRO A 278 14.11 2.80 1.78
N LEU A 279 14.54 1.85 0.94
CA LEU A 279 14.67 2.07 -0.50
C LEU A 279 13.31 2.35 -1.14
N SER A 280 12.31 1.50 -0.87
CA SER A 280 10.96 1.67 -1.40
C SER A 280 10.33 2.99 -0.95
N MET A 281 10.49 3.35 0.32
CA MET A 281 10.00 4.63 0.86
C MET A 281 10.71 5.83 0.21
N THR A 282 12.02 5.76 0.01
CA THR A 282 12.81 6.82 -0.64
C THR A 282 12.39 6.99 -2.09
N MET A 283 12.20 5.89 -2.82
CA MET A 283 11.70 5.92 -4.20
C MET A 283 10.30 6.52 -4.27
N ALA A 284 9.39 6.10 -3.39
CA ALA A 284 8.02 6.64 -3.33
C ALA A 284 8.02 8.16 -3.05
N ALA A 285 8.82 8.62 -2.07
CA ALA A 285 9.00 10.04 -1.79
C ALA A 285 9.55 10.80 -3.00
N GLY A 286 10.52 10.20 -3.70
CA GLY A 286 11.08 10.74 -4.94
C GLY A 286 10.01 10.92 -6.03
N PHE A 287 9.16 9.91 -6.26
CA PHE A 287 8.05 9.99 -7.20
C PHE A 287 7.00 11.07 -6.83
N GLU A 288 6.76 11.28 -5.54
CA GLU A 288 5.85 12.30 -5.07
C GLU A 288 6.42 13.71 -5.28
N GLY A 289 7.70 13.91 -4.97
CA GLY A 289 8.38 15.20 -5.18
C GLY A 289 8.76 15.53 -6.63
N LEU A 290 8.89 14.51 -7.50
CA LEU A 290 9.39 14.64 -8.87
C LEU A 290 8.67 15.70 -9.73
N PRO A 291 7.33 15.81 -9.75
CA PRO A 291 6.65 16.83 -10.55
C PRO A 291 7.04 18.25 -10.15
N THR A 292 7.23 18.50 -8.87
CA THR A 292 7.67 19.81 -8.35
C THR A 292 9.10 20.09 -8.79
N LEU A 293 9.99 19.10 -8.69
CA LEU A 293 11.38 19.21 -9.16
C LEU A 293 11.47 19.47 -10.67
N LEU A 294 10.67 18.78 -11.48
CA LEU A 294 10.61 18.99 -12.93
C LEU A 294 10.09 20.39 -13.29
N LYS A 295 9.05 20.88 -12.59
CA LYS A 295 8.56 22.25 -12.78
C LYS A 295 9.65 23.27 -12.43
N LEU A 296 10.36 23.08 -11.32
CA LEU A 296 11.47 23.95 -10.95
C LEU A 296 12.61 23.93 -11.97
N ALA A 297 13.01 22.74 -12.43
CA ALA A 297 14.04 22.60 -13.44
C ALA A 297 13.68 23.36 -14.73
N ASN A 298 12.41 23.34 -15.15
CA ASN A 298 11.94 24.10 -16.31
C ASN A 298 11.98 25.62 -16.07
N VAL A 299 11.56 26.10 -14.89
CA VAL A 299 11.62 27.54 -14.54
C VAL A 299 13.07 28.02 -14.45
N MET A 300 13.95 27.18 -13.91
CA MET A 300 15.37 27.46 -13.72
C MET A 300 16.22 27.13 -14.94
N ALA A 301 15.64 26.73 -16.07
CA ALA A 301 16.37 26.26 -17.25
C ALA A 301 17.38 27.31 -17.77
N ALA A 302 17.03 28.59 -17.70
CA ALA A 302 17.92 29.71 -18.08
C ALA A 302 19.05 29.98 -17.06
N ARG A 303 18.94 29.44 -15.84
CA ARG A 303 19.88 29.63 -14.72
C ARG A 303 20.39 28.29 -14.17
N LYS A 304 20.82 27.41 -15.07
CA LYS A 304 21.24 26.03 -14.73
C LYS A 304 22.35 25.98 -13.68
N GLN A 305 23.30 26.93 -13.69
CA GLN A 305 24.40 26.97 -12.73
C GLN A 305 23.93 27.32 -11.32
N GLU A 306 22.99 28.26 -11.18
CA GLU A 306 22.34 28.58 -9.90
C GLU A 306 21.56 27.37 -9.37
N TRP A 307 20.80 26.70 -10.23
CA TRP A 307 20.06 25.48 -9.89
C TRP A 307 20.95 24.35 -9.34
N GLN A 308 22.14 24.15 -9.92
CA GLN A 308 23.07 23.13 -9.43
C GLN A 308 23.71 23.52 -8.09
N ALA A 309 24.00 24.81 -7.87
CA ALA A 309 24.67 25.29 -6.65
C ALA A 309 23.74 25.46 -5.42
N MET A 310 22.42 25.45 -5.58
CA MET A 310 21.46 25.67 -4.48
C MET A 310 21.48 24.55 -3.43
N LYS A 311 21.89 24.82 -2.19
CA LYS A 311 21.84 23.79 -1.13
C LYS A 311 20.43 23.38 -0.71
N GLN A 312 19.44 24.26 -0.90
CA GLN A 312 18.04 24.04 -0.51
C GLN A 312 17.11 24.38 -1.67
N LEU A 313 15.94 23.75 -1.72
CA LEU A 313 14.91 24.07 -2.70
C LEU A 313 14.21 25.38 -2.32
N PRO A 314 13.92 26.27 -3.29
CA PRO A 314 13.26 27.54 -3.01
C PRO A 314 11.76 27.40 -2.73
N VAL A 315 11.18 26.22 -2.98
CA VAL A 315 9.79 25.90 -2.67
C VAL A 315 9.71 24.66 -1.78
N PRO A 316 8.71 24.59 -0.88
CA PRO A 316 8.46 23.36 -0.14
C PRO A 316 7.99 22.26 -1.09
N VAL A 317 8.50 21.04 -0.86
CA VAL A 317 7.98 19.83 -1.49
C VAL A 317 7.11 19.14 -0.44
N ASP A 318 5.80 19.22 -0.61
CA ASP A 318 4.87 18.48 0.24
C ASP A 318 4.84 17.03 -0.22
N LEU A 319 5.31 16.14 0.65
CA LEU A 319 5.34 14.70 0.40
C LEU A 319 4.14 13.98 1.02
N GLY A 320 3.39 14.63 1.93
CA GLY A 320 2.38 13.96 2.75
C GLY A 320 2.88 13.51 4.12
N LYS A 321 1.98 12.96 4.93
CA LYS A 321 2.23 12.57 6.33
C LYS A 321 2.95 11.23 6.46
N GLU A 322 2.81 10.37 5.46
CA GLU A 322 3.38 9.02 5.37
C GLU A 322 4.91 9.02 5.24
N PHE A 323 5.51 10.15 4.88
CA PHE A 323 6.97 10.34 4.82
C PHE A 323 7.53 11.14 6.02
N GLN A 324 6.69 11.44 7.03
CA GLN A 324 7.10 12.15 8.24
C GLN A 324 7.49 11.14 9.32
N PHE A 325 8.77 10.72 9.31
CA PHE A 325 9.27 9.68 10.22
C PHE A 325 9.73 10.20 11.58
N HIS A 326 10.09 11.49 11.67
CA HIS A 326 10.64 12.10 12.88
C HIS A 326 10.04 13.48 13.08
N SER A 327 9.84 13.85 14.34
CA SER A 327 9.49 15.21 14.73
C SER A 327 10.65 16.15 14.42
N ILE A 328 10.40 17.16 13.58
CA ILE A 328 11.37 18.20 13.27
C ILE A 328 10.88 19.50 13.88
N PHE A 329 11.77 20.18 14.62
CA PHE A 329 11.53 21.54 15.07
C PHE A 329 12.23 22.54 14.16
N VAL A 330 11.53 23.57 13.71
CA VAL A 330 12.11 24.71 13.00
C VAL A 330 11.99 25.93 13.90
N CYS A 331 13.12 26.57 14.21
CA CYS A 331 13.14 27.76 15.04
C CYS A 331 12.35 28.86 14.35
N PRO A 332 11.33 29.44 14.98
CA PRO A 332 10.48 30.37 14.26
C PRO A 332 11.09 31.78 14.18
N VAL A 333 12.17 32.05 14.92
CA VAL A 333 12.98 33.28 14.81
C VAL A 333 14.06 33.16 13.75
N SER A 334 14.90 32.12 13.82
CA SER A 334 16.02 31.97 12.88
C SER A 334 15.61 31.29 11.58
N ARG A 335 14.46 30.61 11.57
CA ARG A 335 13.96 29.75 10.48
C ARG A 335 14.87 28.56 10.17
N ASP A 336 15.82 28.27 11.06
CA ASP A 336 16.70 27.12 10.96
C ASP A 336 16.03 25.89 11.59
N GLN A 337 16.27 24.71 11.01
CA GLN A 337 15.95 23.44 11.62
C GLN A 337 16.81 23.23 12.89
N GLY A 338 16.18 22.78 13.98
CA GLY A 338 16.88 22.40 15.20
C GLY A 338 17.77 21.18 14.99
N SER A 339 18.91 21.16 15.68
CA SER A 339 19.92 20.10 15.58
C SER A 339 20.47 19.72 16.96
N GLN A 340 21.31 18.68 17.04
CA GLN A 340 21.99 18.35 18.30
C GLN A 340 22.87 19.50 18.83
N GLU A 341 23.53 20.24 17.92
CA GLU A 341 24.37 21.40 18.27
C GLU A 341 23.54 22.67 18.55
N ASN A 342 22.38 22.80 17.89
CA ASN A 342 21.45 23.91 18.04
C ASN A 342 20.05 23.42 18.42
N PRO A 343 19.89 22.84 19.64
CA PRO A 343 18.67 22.15 19.99
C PRO A 343 17.52 23.12 20.28
N PRO A 344 16.27 22.64 20.17
CA PRO A 344 15.08 23.32 20.67
C PRO A 344 15.17 23.49 22.19
N MET A 345 14.93 24.71 22.66
CA MET A 345 14.97 25.08 24.07
C MET A 345 13.61 25.65 24.48
N LEU A 346 12.97 25.02 25.45
CA LEU A 346 11.73 25.47 26.09
C LEU A 346 12.04 26.61 27.06
N MET A 347 11.38 27.74 26.85
CA MET A 347 11.40 28.87 27.78
C MET A 347 10.35 28.68 28.90
N PRO A 348 10.45 29.40 30.03
CA PRO A 348 9.46 29.33 31.12
C PRO A 348 8.02 29.66 30.68
N CYS A 349 7.86 30.45 29.62
CA CYS A 349 6.55 30.77 29.03
C CYS A 349 6.01 29.69 28.07
N LEU A 350 6.65 28.52 28.03
CA LEU A 350 6.30 27.37 27.19
C LEU A 350 6.50 27.54 25.67
N HIS A 351 6.98 28.70 25.22
CA HIS A 351 7.47 28.85 23.84
C HIS A 351 8.85 28.24 23.67
N VAL A 352 9.12 27.75 22.45
CA VAL A 352 10.36 27.05 22.10
C VAL A 352 11.14 27.86 21.07
N LEU A 353 12.44 28.02 21.29
CA LEU A 353 13.39 28.62 20.35
C LEU A 353 14.66 27.77 20.28
N CYS A 354 15.39 27.81 19.18
CA CYS A 354 16.69 27.14 19.13
C CYS A 354 17.72 27.83 20.04
N LYS A 355 18.64 27.03 20.61
CA LYS A 355 19.71 27.47 21.54
C LYS A 355 20.48 28.70 21.03
N GLN A 356 20.90 28.70 19.77
CA GLN A 356 21.61 29.83 19.18
C GLN A 356 20.75 31.11 19.11
N SER A 357 19.44 30.99 18.89
CA SER A 357 18.53 32.15 18.89
C SER A 357 18.43 32.75 20.30
N ILE A 358 18.32 31.91 21.33
CA ILE A 358 18.34 32.34 22.72
C ILE A 358 19.68 33.00 23.10
N LEU A 359 20.81 32.43 22.69
CA LEU A 359 22.13 33.01 22.93
C LEU A 359 22.27 34.39 22.27
N LYS A 360 21.78 34.57 21.03
CA LYS A 360 21.77 35.88 20.37
C LYS A 360 20.89 36.89 21.11
N LEU A 361 19.67 36.51 21.50
CA LEU A 361 18.73 37.39 22.22
C LEU A 361 19.26 37.82 23.60
N SER A 362 19.91 36.90 24.31
CA SER A 362 20.52 37.12 25.62
C SER A 362 21.92 37.77 25.59
N LYS A 363 22.42 38.18 24.42
CA LYS A 363 23.81 38.65 24.22
C LYS A 363 24.83 37.69 24.84
N SER A 364 24.85 36.45 24.37
CA SER A 364 25.73 35.38 24.86
C SER A 364 25.55 35.10 26.36
N SER A 365 24.30 34.94 26.80
CA SER A 365 23.92 34.62 28.19
C SER A 365 24.19 35.71 29.24
N THR A 366 24.53 36.94 28.83
CA THR A 366 24.89 38.02 29.77
C THR A 366 23.69 38.75 30.37
N ARG A 367 22.48 38.56 29.83
CA ARG A 367 21.26 39.23 30.30
C ARG A 367 19.99 38.41 30.05
N THR A 368 18.91 38.81 30.72
CA THR A 368 17.55 38.36 30.38
C THR A 368 17.15 38.87 29.00
N PHE A 369 16.23 38.15 28.36
CA PHE A 369 15.68 38.50 27.06
C PHE A 369 14.16 38.32 27.04
N LYS A 370 13.48 39.04 26.16
CA LYS A 370 12.03 38.93 25.96
C LYS A 370 11.71 37.82 24.97
N CYS A 371 10.67 37.06 25.26
CA CYS A 371 10.11 36.12 24.30
C CYS A 371 9.61 36.87 23.05
N PRO A 372 9.89 36.39 21.83
CA PRO A 372 9.36 37.00 20.59
C PRO A 372 7.84 36.88 20.43
N TYR A 373 7.21 35.95 21.16
CA TYR A 373 5.78 35.63 21.02
C TYR A 373 4.92 36.16 22.16
N CYS A 374 5.52 36.58 23.28
CA CYS A 374 4.78 37.01 24.46
C CYS A 374 5.61 37.98 25.31
N PRO A 375 4.99 38.73 26.25
CA PRO A 375 5.71 39.73 27.04
C PRO A 375 6.64 39.12 28.12
N ALA A 376 6.68 37.79 28.26
CA ALA A 376 7.49 37.12 29.27
C ALA A 376 9.00 37.30 29.02
N GLU A 377 9.74 37.48 30.09
CA GLU A 377 11.20 37.52 30.10
C GLU A 377 11.78 36.19 30.60
N ALA A 378 12.93 35.80 30.06
CA ALA A 378 13.65 34.60 30.44
C ALA A 378 15.16 34.86 30.48
N SER A 379 15.89 34.10 31.29
CA SER A 379 17.34 33.95 31.18
C SER A 379 17.69 32.60 30.55
N VAL A 380 18.91 32.50 30.00
CA VAL A 380 19.37 31.25 29.36
C VAL A 380 19.36 30.07 30.35
N ALA A 381 19.69 30.32 31.62
CA ALA A 381 19.71 29.31 32.67
C ALA A 381 18.32 28.72 32.99
N GLN A 382 17.24 29.46 32.69
CA GLN A 382 15.86 28.98 32.89
C GLN A 382 15.33 28.18 31.69
N CYS A 383 16.04 28.20 30.56
CA CYS A 383 15.63 27.49 29.36
C CYS A 383 16.06 26.03 29.45
N ARG A 384 15.15 25.10 29.14
CA ARG A 384 15.42 23.65 29.18
C ARG A 384 15.46 23.08 27.77
N GLN A 385 16.43 22.25 27.47
CA GLN A 385 16.48 21.54 26.20
C GLN A 385 15.28 20.58 26.09
N LEU A 386 14.61 20.59 24.93
CA LEU A 386 13.61 19.60 24.58
C LEU A 386 14.26 18.43 23.84
N TYR A 387 13.74 17.24 24.11
CA TYR A 387 14.04 16.01 23.40
C TYR A 387 12.72 15.50 22.81
N PHE A 388 12.72 15.20 21.52
CA PHE A 388 11.56 14.71 20.77
C PHE A 388 11.66 13.22 20.48
#